data_AF-W4VAH0-F1
#
_entry.id   AF-W4VAH0-F1
#
_cell.length_a   1.000
_cell.length_b   1.000
_cell.length_c   1.000
_cell.angle_alpha   90.00
_cell.angle_beta   90.00
_cell.angle_gamma   90.00
#
_symmetry.space_group_name_H-M   'P 1'
#
loop_
_entity.id
_entity.type
_entity.pdbx_description
1 polymer ?
#
loop_
_entity_poly.entity_id
_entity_poly.type
_entity_poly.pdbx_seq_one_letter_code
_entity_poly.pdbx_strand_id
1 'polypeptide(L)'
;MSVGKGFPIHKLKNIPKNYRIYNEVPQLSVLKQADIFVTHGGMNSVSEALVHGVPMVVIPFMSEQPTNARRIEELGLGKKLDYSTINSESLKTTVLSVMKDEGILANVSRIQRKMLDAPGNRGGAAMIIDFYEKVSR
;
A
#
# COMPACT_ATOMS: atom_id res chain seq x y z
N MET A 1 -4.68 11.65 6.96
CA MET A 1 -4.42 11.86 5.52
C MET A 1 -3.16 12.71 5.38
N SER A 2 -2.22 12.26 4.54
CA SER A 2 -1.08 13.08 4.11
C SER A 2 -1.41 13.72 2.76
N VAL A 3 -1.18 15.02 2.58
CA VAL A 3 -1.49 15.75 1.34
C VAL A 3 -0.27 16.21 0.54
N GLY A 4 0.94 15.91 1.03
CA GLY A 4 2.18 16.36 0.41
C GLY A 4 2.52 17.83 0.75
N LYS A 5 3.79 18.19 0.58
CA LYS A 5 4.32 19.53 0.93
C LYS A 5 3.77 20.65 0.06
N GLY A 6 3.42 20.36 -1.19
CA GLY A 6 2.92 21.35 -2.15
C GLY A 6 1.45 21.71 -1.97
N PHE A 7 0.70 20.97 -1.16
CA PHE A 7 -0.74 21.20 -1.01
C PHE A 7 -1.04 22.16 0.16
N PRO A 8 -1.74 23.29 -0.07
CA PRO A 8 -2.12 24.22 0.98
C PRO A 8 -3.31 23.69 1.80
N ILE A 9 -3.04 23.11 2.98
CA ILE A 9 -4.07 22.49 3.85
C ILE A 9 -5.23 23.44 4.16
N HIS A 10 -4.98 24.73 4.34
CA HIS A 10 -6.01 25.73 4.64
C HIS A 10 -7.10 25.86 3.57
N LYS A 11 -6.89 25.32 2.35
CA LYS A 11 -7.92 25.27 1.31
C LYS A 11 -8.98 24.19 1.56
N LEU A 12 -8.72 23.22 2.43
CA LEU A 12 -9.69 22.20 2.80
C LEU A 12 -10.70 22.79 3.79
N LYS A 13 -11.98 22.57 3.50
CA LYS A 13 -13.11 23.02 4.33
C LYS A 13 -13.88 21.82 4.88
N ASN A 14 -14.67 22.04 5.92
CA ASN A 14 -15.60 21.04 6.46
C ASN A 14 -14.93 19.72 6.89
N ILE A 15 -13.73 19.81 7.49
CA ILE A 15 -13.00 18.64 7.97
C ILE A 15 -13.66 18.11 9.26
N PRO A 16 -14.09 16.84 9.31
CA PRO A 16 -14.64 16.23 10.52
C PRO A 16 -13.63 16.20 11.68
N LYS A 17 -14.12 16.24 12.93
CA LYS A 17 -13.24 16.22 14.13
C LYS A 17 -12.35 14.97 14.24
N ASN A 18 -12.77 13.84 13.66
CA ASN A 18 -12.02 12.59 13.63
C ASN A 18 -11.02 12.49 12.47
N TYR A 19 -10.91 13.50 11.61
CA TYR A 19 -9.93 13.56 10.54
C TYR A 19 -8.69 14.34 10.97
N ARG A 20 -7.52 13.73 10.74
CA ARG A 20 -6.23 14.40 10.90
C ARG A 20 -5.57 14.56 9.53
N ILE A 21 -5.14 15.76 9.21
CA ILE A 21 -4.54 16.12 7.91
C ILE A 21 -3.16 16.73 8.16
N TYR A 22 -2.15 16.20 7.46
CA TYR A 22 -0.77 16.65 7.55
C TYR A 22 -0.18 16.77 6.16
N ASN A 23 0.85 17.61 5.98
CA ASN A 23 1.59 17.66 4.72
C ASN A 23 2.47 16.42 4.53
N GLU A 24 2.94 15.85 5.63
CA GLU A 24 3.77 14.66 5.67
C GLU A 24 3.50 13.92 7.00
N VAL A 25 3.65 12.61 6.99
CA VAL A 25 3.55 11.76 8.18
C VAL A 25 4.69 10.74 8.16
N PRO A 26 5.14 10.25 9.33
CA PRO A 26 6.03 9.09 9.38
C PRO A 26 5.26 7.83 8.95
N GLN A 27 5.16 7.59 7.63
CA GLN A 27 4.26 6.60 7.03
C GLN A 27 4.38 5.22 7.66
N LEU A 28 5.60 4.71 7.86
CA LEU A 28 5.82 3.41 8.50
C LEU A 28 5.22 3.34 9.92
N SER A 29 5.34 4.40 10.71
CA SER A 29 4.77 4.46 12.07
C SER A 29 3.24 4.52 12.06
N VAL A 30 2.66 5.11 11.02
CA VAL A 30 1.21 5.13 10.80
C VAL A 30 0.72 3.75 10.34
N LEU A 31 1.41 3.12 9.38
CA LEU A 31 1.05 1.81 8.86
C LEU A 31 1.07 0.71 9.93
N LYS A 32 1.98 0.79 10.91
CA LYS A 32 1.98 -0.13 12.08
C LYS A 32 0.68 -0.14 12.88
N GLN A 33 -0.16 0.88 12.75
CA GLN A 33 -1.40 1.06 13.50
C GLN A 33 -2.62 1.14 12.57
N ALA A 34 -2.44 0.98 11.26
CA ALA A 34 -3.49 1.18 10.28
C ALA A 34 -4.22 -0.12 9.98
N ASP A 35 -5.55 -0.09 10.02
CA ASP A 35 -6.38 -1.23 9.58
C ASP A 35 -6.48 -1.32 8.05
N ILE A 36 -6.29 -0.20 7.35
CA ILE A 36 -6.38 -0.11 5.89
C ILE A 36 -5.61 1.08 5.36
N PHE A 37 -5.04 0.93 4.16
CA PHE A 37 -4.34 2.00 3.47
C PHE A 37 -5.01 2.36 2.13
N VAL A 38 -5.50 3.61 2.04
CA VAL A 38 -5.95 4.19 0.76
C VAL A 38 -4.77 4.87 0.09
N THR A 39 -4.38 4.40 -1.09
CA THR A 39 -3.14 4.79 -1.76
C THR A 39 -3.32 4.86 -3.27
N HIS A 40 -2.43 5.56 -3.97
CA HIS A 40 -2.37 5.53 -5.43
C HIS A 40 -1.68 4.27 -5.97
N GLY A 41 -1.01 3.48 -5.13
CA GLY A 41 -0.41 2.20 -5.54
C GLY A 41 1.03 2.29 -6.05
N GLY A 42 1.79 3.32 -5.66
CA GLY A 42 3.24 3.36 -5.88
C GLY A 42 3.94 2.20 -5.16
N MET A 43 4.94 1.58 -5.80
CA MET A 43 5.50 0.29 -5.35
C MET A 43 6.13 0.33 -3.95
N ASN A 44 6.73 1.46 -3.55
CA ASN A 44 7.26 1.63 -2.19
C ASN A 44 6.12 1.53 -1.15
N SER A 45 5.07 2.33 -1.33
CA SER A 45 3.89 2.32 -0.46
C SER A 45 3.21 0.96 -0.40
N VAL A 46 3.15 0.24 -1.52
CA VAL A 46 2.60 -1.12 -1.58
C VAL A 46 3.46 -2.08 -0.75
N SER A 47 4.79 -2.03 -0.92
CA SER A 47 5.72 -2.90 -0.18
C SER A 47 5.64 -2.65 1.33
N GLU A 48 5.62 -1.38 1.73
CA GLU A 48 5.51 -0.98 3.13
C GLU A 48 4.20 -1.43 3.77
N ALA A 49 3.07 -1.29 3.05
CA ALA A 49 1.78 -1.78 3.52
C ALA A 49 1.80 -3.29 3.76
N LEU A 50 2.37 -4.06 2.81
CA LEU A 50 2.44 -5.52 2.91
C LEU A 50 3.36 -5.99 4.04
N VAL A 51 4.51 -5.35 4.25
CA VAL A 51 5.39 -5.64 5.39
C VAL A 51 4.69 -5.37 6.73
N HIS A 52 3.79 -4.38 6.76
CA HIS A 52 2.97 -4.07 7.94
C HIS A 52 1.65 -4.84 8.01
N GLY A 53 1.35 -5.71 7.05
CA GLY A 53 0.14 -6.53 7.07
C GLY A 53 -1.14 -5.72 6.83
N VAL A 54 -1.03 -4.58 6.13
CA VAL A 54 -2.13 -3.64 5.92
C VAL A 54 -2.76 -3.87 4.54
N PRO A 55 -4.07 -4.19 4.45
CA PRO A 55 -4.77 -4.29 3.18
C PRO A 55 -4.96 -2.90 2.54
N MET A 56 -5.21 -2.88 1.23
CA MET A 56 -5.20 -1.64 0.45
C MET A 56 -6.50 -1.37 -0.32
N VAL A 57 -6.85 -0.09 -0.46
CA VAL A 57 -7.71 0.40 -1.53
C VAL A 57 -6.87 1.28 -2.44
N VAL A 58 -6.78 0.91 -3.71
CA VAL A 58 -5.84 1.52 -4.66
C VAL A 58 -6.58 2.37 -5.68
N ILE A 59 -6.19 3.64 -5.80
CA ILE A 59 -6.76 4.59 -6.77
C ILE A 59 -5.64 5.04 -7.70
N PRO A 60 -5.29 4.25 -8.72
CA PRO A 60 -4.13 4.51 -9.57
C PRO A 60 -4.37 5.72 -10.49
N PHE A 61 -3.33 6.52 -10.70
CA PHE A 61 -3.38 7.70 -11.57
C PHE A 61 -2.28 7.73 -12.63
N MET A 62 -1.08 7.18 -12.39
CA MET A 62 0.06 7.29 -13.31
C MET A 62 0.89 6.01 -13.47
N SER A 63 1.53 5.88 -14.65
CA SER A 63 2.68 4.99 -14.90
C SER A 63 2.42 3.53 -14.51
N GLU A 64 3.11 3.02 -13.49
CA GLU A 64 3.07 1.63 -13.02
C GLU A 64 1.91 1.34 -12.07
N GLN A 65 1.25 2.39 -11.55
CA GLN A 65 0.20 2.26 -10.54
C GLN A 65 -0.98 1.38 -11.00
N PRO A 66 -1.48 1.48 -12.25
CA PRO A 66 -2.54 0.58 -12.72
C PRO A 66 -2.12 -0.89 -12.74
N THR A 67 -0.86 -1.18 -13.07
CA THR A 67 -0.30 -2.55 -13.06
C THR A 67 -0.20 -3.06 -11.62
N ASN A 68 0.30 -2.25 -10.70
CA ASN A 68 0.35 -2.60 -9.28
C ASN A 68 -1.05 -2.82 -8.71
N ALA A 69 -2.00 -1.95 -9.03
CA ALA A 69 -3.39 -2.07 -8.59
C ALA A 69 -4.04 -3.37 -9.10
N ARG A 70 -3.85 -3.70 -10.38
CA ARG A 70 -4.32 -4.98 -10.95
C ARG A 70 -3.70 -6.16 -10.20
N ARG A 71 -2.40 -6.12 -9.94
CA ARG A 71 -1.71 -7.21 -9.24
C ARG A 71 -2.19 -7.38 -7.80
N ILE A 72 -2.48 -6.27 -7.12
CA ILE A 72 -3.08 -6.26 -5.77
C ILE A 72 -4.45 -6.93 -5.78
N GLU A 73 -5.31 -6.63 -6.77
CA GLU A 73 -6.61 -7.29 -6.91
C GLU A 73 -6.47 -8.79 -7.22
N GLU A 74 -5.62 -9.16 -8.19
CA GLU A 74 -5.39 -10.56 -8.59
C GLU A 74 -4.88 -11.43 -7.43
N LEU A 75 -4.05 -10.85 -6.56
CA LEU A 75 -3.48 -11.55 -5.39
C LEU A 75 -4.41 -11.50 -4.17
N GLY A 76 -5.56 -10.82 -4.26
CA GLY A 76 -6.49 -10.65 -3.15
C GLY A 76 -5.89 -9.85 -2.00
N LEU A 77 -5.14 -8.79 -2.27
CA LEU A 77 -4.47 -7.95 -1.27
C LEU A 77 -5.19 -6.62 -1.01
N GLY A 78 -6.26 -6.36 -1.77
CA GLY A 78 -6.98 -5.12 -1.76
C GLY A 78 -7.93 -5.00 -2.94
N LYS A 79 -8.54 -3.82 -3.09
CA LYS A 79 -9.41 -3.50 -4.23
C LYS A 79 -8.93 -2.26 -4.96
N LYS A 80 -9.14 -2.21 -6.27
CA LYS A 80 -8.89 -1.02 -7.09
C LYS A 80 -10.18 -0.22 -7.25
N LEU A 81 -10.06 1.09 -7.22
CA LEU A 81 -11.09 2.02 -7.66
C LEU A 81 -10.60 2.80 -8.87
N ASP A 82 -11.49 3.02 -9.83
CA ASP A 82 -11.17 3.82 -11.00
C ASP A 82 -11.24 5.31 -10.65
N TYR A 83 -10.13 6.02 -10.89
CA TYR A 83 -10.01 7.45 -10.61
C TYR A 83 -11.08 8.30 -11.33
N SER A 84 -11.54 7.87 -12.51
CA SER A 84 -12.52 8.62 -13.31
C SER A 84 -13.96 8.49 -12.81
N THR A 85 -14.28 7.44 -12.03
CA THR A 85 -15.66 7.14 -11.59
C THR A 85 -15.82 7.09 -10.07
N ILE A 86 -14.72 7.19 -9.31
CA ILE A 86 -14.76 7.18 -7.86
C ILE A 86 -15.61 8.32 -7.30
N ASN A 87 -16.37 8.02 -6.26
CA ASN A 87 -17.11 8.98 -5.48
C ASN A 87 -17.06 8.61 -3.99
N SER A 88 -17.67 9.43 -3.13
CA SER A 88 -17.64 9.22 -1.68
C SER A 88 -18.28 7.90 -1.24
N GLU A 89 -19.35 7.47 -1.92
CA GLU A 89 -20.05 6.24 -1.60
C GLU A 89 -19.25 5.02 -2.02
N SER A 90 -18.74 4.99 -3.26
CA SER A 90 -17.93 3.88 -3.75
C SER A 90 -16.65 3.71 -2.93
N LEU A 91 -15.98 4.81 -2.55
CA LEU A 91 -14.82 4.76 -1.66
C LEU A 91 -15.19 4.17 -0.29
N LYS A 92 -16.24 4.69 0.36
CA LYS A 92 -16.68 4.24 1.68
C LYS A 92 -17.03 2.76 1.67
N THR A 93 -17.86 2.34 0.73
CA THR A 93 -18.31 0.94 0.61
C THR A 93 -17.13 0.01 0.36
N THR A 94 -16.19 0.42 -0.50
CA THR A 94 -15.01 -0.39 -0.83
C THR A 94 -14.10 -0.56 0.38
N VAL A 95 -13.77 0.53 1.08
CA VAL A 95 -12.97 0.51 2.32
C VAL A 95 -13.59 -0.42 3.35
N LEU A 96 -14.89 -0.27 3.62
CA LEU A 96 -15.59 -1.11 4.60
C LEU A 96 -15.65 -2.58 4.17
N SER A 97 -15.74 -2.86 2.86
CA SER A 97 -15.71 -4.23 2.36
C SER A 97 -14.34 -4.87 2.55
N VAL A 98 -13.26 -4.15 2.23
CA VAL A 98 -11.87 -4.66 2.34
C VAL A 98 -11.50 -4.93 3.79
N MET A 99 -11.90 -4.05 4.72
CA MET A 99 -11.64 -4.22 6.16
C MET A 99 -12.33 -5.46 6.76
N LYS A 100 -13.36 -5.99 6.11
CA LYS A 100 -14.16 -7.13 6.59
C LYS A 100 -13.96 -8.41 5.77
N ASP A 101 -13.18 -8.33 4.70
CA ASP A 101 -12.96 -9.47 3.80
C ASP A 101 -11.87 -10.39 4.38
N GLU A 102 -12.29 -11.48 5.01
CA GLU A 102 -11.39 -12.46 5.63
C GLU A 102 -10.40 -13.05 4.63
N GLY A 103 -10.80 -13.20 3.36
CA GLY A 103 -9.94 -13.69 2.29
C GLY A 103 -8.81 -12.71 1.99
N ILE A 104 -9.12 -11.41 1.91
CA ILE A 104 -8.10 -10.37 1.74
C ILE A 104 -7.16 -10.31 2.94
N LEU A 105 -7.70 -10.29 4.16
CA LEU A 105 -6.89 -10.23 5.38
C LEU A 105 -5.95 -11.44 5.52
N ALA A 106 -6.43 -12.64 5.18
CA ALA A 106 -5.62 -13.85 5.17
C ALA A 106 -4.51 -13.80 4.12
N ASN A 107 -4.80 -13.30 2.92
CA ASN A 107 -3.81 -13.15 1.84
C ASN A 107 -2.73 -12.12 2.18
N VAL A 108 -3.12 -10.97 2.74
CA VAL A 108 -2.18 -9.94 3.20
C VAL A 108 -1.27 -10.52 4.29
N SER A 109 -1.84 -11.19 5.29
CA SER A 109 -1.06 -11.86 6.34
C SER A 109 -0.09 -12.91 5.79
N ARG A 110 -0.52 -13.67 4.77
CA ARG A 110 0.33 -14.67 4.10
C ARG A 110 1.50 -14.02 3.36
N ILE A 111 1.26 -12.94 2.62
CA ILE A 111 2.31 -12.21 1.91
C ILE A 111 3.25 -11.50 2.89
N GLN A 112 2.72 -10.91 3.96
CA GLN A 112 3.51 -10.30 5.01
C GLN A 112 4.54 -11.29 5.57
N ARG A 113 4.10 -12.49 5.98
CA ARG A 113 5.01 -13.54 6.47
C ARG A 113 6.09 -13.87 5.47
N LYS A 114 5.73 -14.09 4.19
CA LYS A 114 6.71 -14.35 3.13
C LYS A 114 7.74 -13.23 2.96
N MET A 115 7.32 -11.97 3.12
CA MET A 115 8.24 -10.83 3.02
C MET A 115 9.15 -10.71 4.25
N LEU A 116 8.64 -11.01 5.45
CA LEU A 116 9.42 -11.00 6.69
C LEU A 116 10.42 -12.18 6.76
N ASP A 117 10.04 -13.32 6.20
CA ASP A 117 10.89 -14.52 6.12
C ASP A 117 11.95 -14.41 5.01
N ALA A 118 11.86 -13.38 4.15
CA ALA A 118 12.81 -13.19 3.07
C ALA A 118 14.22 -12.90 3.64
N PRO A 119 15.30 -13.30 2.95
CA PRO A 119 16.69 -13.13 3.43
C PRO A 119 17.14 -11.67 3.61
N GLY A 120 16.29 -10.72 3.22
CA GLY A 120 16.57 -9.29 3.27
C GLY A 120 17.77 -8.89 2.44
N ASN A 121 18.28 -7.69 2.70
CA ASN A 121 19.37 -7.10 1.91
C ASN A 121 20.67 -7.92 2.00
N ARG A 122 20.95 -8.51 3.18
CA ARG A 122 22.17 -9.33 3.38
C ARG A 122 22.12 -10.60 2.55
N GLY A 123 21.00 -11.34 2.58
CA GLY A 123 20.87 -12.53 1.77
C GLY A 123 20.80 -12.23 0.28
N GLY A 124 20.16 -11.12 -0.11
CA GLY A 124 20.19 -10.65 -1.51
C GLY A 124 21.61 -10.37 -2.00
N ALA A 125 22.43 -9.67 -1.21
CA ALA A 125 23.83 -9.43 -1.54
C ALA A 125 24.63 -10.74 -1.66
N ALA A 126 24.43 -11.68 -0.74
CA ALA A 126 25.09 -12.99 -0.79
C ALA A 126 24.76 -13.77 -2.07
N MET A 127 23.50 -13.75 -2.51
CA MET A 127 23.08 -14.40 -3.76
C MET A 127 23.71 -13.78 -5.00
N ILE A 128 23.87 -12.45 -5.03
CA ILE A 128 24.54 -11.74 -6.13
C ILE A 128 26.02 -12.13 -6.19
N ILE A 129 26.69 -12.20 -5.04
CA ILE A 129 28.09 -12.61 -4.95
C ILE A 129 28.26 -14.06 -5.42
N ASP A 130 27.44 -14.99 -4.93
CA ASP A 130 27.46 -16.40 -5.34
C ASP A 130 27.23 -16.57 -6.86
N PHE A 131 26.30 -15.81 -7.42
CA PHE A 131 26.08 -15.81 -8.87
C PHE A 131 27.31 -15.33 -9.63
N TYR A 132 27.94 -14.22 -9.20
CA TYR A 132 29.12 -13.66 -9.86
C TYR A 132 30.31 -14.65 -9.84
N GLU A 133 30.54 -15.31 -8.71
CA GLU A 133 31.61 -16.31 -8.58
C GLU A 133 31.40 -17.54 -9.46
N LYS A 134 30.15 -17.93 -9.72
CA LYS A 134 29.79 -19.06 -10.60
C LYS A 134 30.00 -18.74 -12.07
N VAL A 135 29.70 -17.52 -12.51
CA VAL A 135 29.81 -17.12 -13.93
C VAL A 135 31.21 -16.62 -14.32
N SER A 136 32.06 -16.30 -13.34
CA SER A 136 33.44 -15.83 -13.56
C SER A 136 34.48 -16.97 -13.56
N ARG A 137 34.03 -18.23 -13.46
CA ARG A 137 34.83 -19.44 -13.64
C ARG A 137 34.56 -20.05 -15.00
#